data_AF-A0A2N1U4A9-F1
#
_entry.id   AF-A0A2N1U4A9-F1
#
_cell.length_a   1.000
_cell.length_b   1.000
_cell.length_c   1.000
_cell.angle_alpha   90.00
_cell.angle_beta   90.00
_cell.angle_gamma   90.00
#
_symmetry.space_group_name_H-M   'P 1'
#
loop_
_entity.id
_entity.type
_entity.pdbx_description
1 polymer ?
#
loop_
_entity_poly.entity_id
_entity_poly.type
_entity_poly.pdbx_seq_one_letter_code
_entity_poly.pdbx_strand_id
1 'polypeptide(L)' 'MLIIGNGTVLTFDKDSRVISNGGVVIEEENVVAIGETEKLISKYPEA' A
#
# COMPACT_ATOMS: atom_id res chain seq x y z
N MET A 1 8.99 -7.22 6.40
CA MET A 1 8.14 -6.33 5.59
C MET A 1 7.04 -7.17 4.96
N LEU A 2 5.87 -6.61 4.69
CA LEU A 2 4.73 -7.32 4.10
C LEU A 2 3.99 -6.37 3.16
N ILE A 3 3.55 -6.86 2.00
CA ILE A 3 2.60 -6.16 1.13
C ILE A 3 1.23 -6.83 1.20
N ILE A 4 0.20 -6.04 1.55
CA ILE A 4 -1.20 -6.40 1.30
C ILE A 4 -1.62 -5.66 0.04
N GLY A 5 -1.83 -6.38 -1.07
CA GLY A 5 -2.08 -5.80 -2.39
C GLY A 5 -3.35 -6.32 -3.06
N ASN A 6 -3.59 -5.81 -4.27
CA ASN A 6 -4.75 -6.10 -5.13
C ASN A 6 -6.11 -5.84 -4.46
N GLY A 7 -6.14 -4.95 -3.46
CA GLY A 7 -7.34 -4.57 -2.74
C GLY A 7 -7.81 -3.17 -3.11
N THR A 8 -9.04 -2.82 -2.74
CA THR A 8 -9.46 -1.41 -2.73
C THR A 8 -9.01 -0.78 -1.42
N VAL A 9 -8.02 0.12 -1.49
CA VAL A 9 -7.50 0.84 -0.32
C VAL A 9 -8.25 2.17 -0.18
N LEU A 10 -8.87 2.36 0.97
CA LEU A 10 -9.45 3.63 1.39
C LEU A 10 -8.53 4.26 2.43
N THR A 11 -8.12 5.50 2.18
CA THR A 11 -7.30 6.27 3.13
C THR A 11 -8.14 7.37 3.75
N PHE A 12 -7.91 7.60 5.04
CA PHE A 12 -8.51 8.71 5.79
C PHE A 12 -7.44 9.76 6.15
N ASP A 13 -6.40 9.86 5.31
CA ASP A 13 -5.42 10.94 5.37
C ASP A 13 -6.01 12.23 4.76
N LYS A 14 -5.22 13.31 4.77
CA LYS A 14 -5.59 14.61 4.21
C LYS A 14 -6.06 14.55 2.75
N ASP A 15 -5.66 13.53 2.00
CA ASP A 15 -5.92 13.38 0.57
C ASP A 15 -7.14 12.48 0.33
N SER A 16 -7.60 11.73 1.34
CA SER A 16 -8.86 10.93 1.34
C SER A 16 -9.06 10.12 0.06
N ARG A 17 -8.07 9.28 -0.25
CA ARG A 17 -7.97 8.56 -1.52
C ARG A 17 -8.70 7.21 -1.48
N VAL A 18 -9.24 6.82 -2.63
CA VAL A 18 -9.72 5.46 -2.93
C VAL A 18 -8.86 4.90 -4.07
N ILE A 19 -8.21 3.76 -3.83
CA ILE A 19 -7.29 3.13 -4.79
C ILE A 19 -7.78 1.72 -5.07
N SER A 20 -8.44 1.50 -6.20
CA SER A 20 -9.15 0.23 -6.51
C SER A 20 -8.24 -0.99 -6.65
N ASN A 21 -7.01 -0.80 -7.16
CA ASN A 21 -5.96 -1.83 -7.22
C ASN A 21 -4.80 -1.47 -6.29
N GLY A 22 -5.15 -0.97 -5.10
CA GLY A 22 -4.22 -0.45 -4.12
C GLY A 22 -3.58 -1.54 -3.27
N GLY A 23 -2.51 -1.15 -2.59
CA GLY A 23 -1.90 -1.92 -1.53
C GLY A 23 -1.31 -1.04 -0.44
N VAL A 24 -0.88 -1.71 0.62
CA VAL A 24 -0.24 -1.13 1.80
C VAL A 24 1.01 -1.93 2.11
N VAL A 25 2.12 -1.24 2.35
CA VAL A 25 3.38 -1.84 2.81
C VAL A 25 3.47 -1.64 4.31
N ILE A 26 3.68 -2.76 5.01
CA ILE A 26 3.75 -2.81 6.47
C ILE A 26 5.16 -3.26 6.86
N GLU A 27 5.79 -2.49 7.75
CA GLU A 27 7.04 -2.85 8.41
C GLU A 27 6.81 -2.83 9.91
N GLU A 28 7.03 -3.99 10.56
CA GLU A 28 6.65 -4.23 11.95
C GLU A 28 5.18 -3.87 12.21
N GLU A 29 4.91 -2.81 12.97
CA GLU A 29 3.56 -2.34 13.31
C GLU A 29 3.13 -1.07 12.55
N ASN A 30 3.95 -0.63 11.58
CA ASN A 30 3.77 0.66 10.90
C ASN A 30 3.45 0.51 9.42
N VAL A 31 2.53 1.36 8.93
CA VAL A 31 2.30 1.55 7.50
C VAL A 31 3.38 2.50 6.95
N VAL A 32 4.24 1.97 6.07
CA VAL A 32 5.38 2.74 5.51
C VAL A 32 5.13 3.22 4.08
N ALA A 33 4.16 2.63 3.37
CA ALA A 33 3.73 3.11 2.06
C ALA A 33 2.31 2.68 1.70
N ILE A 34 1.64 3.50 0.89
CA ILE A 34 0.30 3.27 0.32
C ILE A 34 0.32 3.67 -1.14
N GLY A 35 -0.24 2.87 -2.04
CA GLY A 35 -0.26 3.16 -3.47
C GLY A 35 -0.87 2.04 -4.30
N GLU A 36 -0.72 2.11 -5.63
CA GLU A 36 -1.06 0.99 -6.53
C GLU A 36 -0.15 -0.20 -6.28
N THR A 37 -0.72 -1.40 -6.31
CA THR A 37 -0.02 -2.65 -5.97
C THR A 37 1.24 -2.87 -6.80
N GLU A 38 1.17 -2.70 -8.12
CA GLU A 38 2.31 -2.91 -9.02
C GLU A 38 3.48 -1.95 -8.73
N LYS A 39 3.16 -0.70 -8.39
CA LYS A 39 4.15 0.32 -8.01
C LYS A 39 4.81 -0.04 -6.68
N LEU A 40 4.04 -0.58 -5.74
CA LEU A 40 4.57 -1.03 -4.44
C LEU A 40 5.49 -2.24 -4.60
N ILE A 41 5.07 -3.27 -5.36
CA ILE A 41 5.92 -4.44 -5.65
C ILE A 41 7.24 -4.03 -6.32
N SER A 42 7.17 -3.12 -7.30
CA SER A 42 8.38 -2.63 -7.99
C SER A 42 9.33 -1.86 -7.07
N LYS A 43 8.79 -1.14 -6.08
CA LYS A 43 9.57 -0.34 -5.13
C LYS A 43 10.10 -1.16 -3.95
N TYR A 44 9.41 -2.24 -3.61
CA TYR A 44 9.68 -3.08 -2.45
C TYR A 44 9.74 -4.56 -2.87
N PRO A 45 10.75 -4.98 -3.64
CA PRO A 45 10.81 -6.32 -4.23
C PRO A 45 11.04 -7.46 -3.21
N GLU A 46 11.58 -7.14 -2.04
CA GLU A 46 11.92 -8.10 -0.96
C GLU A 46 10.83 -8.18 0.12
N ALA A 47 9.66 -7.60 -0.13
CA ALA A 47 8.55 -7.50 0.81
C ALA A 47 7.59 -8.70 0.75
#